data_AF-A0A960ZIT6-F1
#
_entry.id   AF-A0A960ZIT6-F1
#
_cell.length_a   1.000
_cell.length_b   1.000
_cell.length_c   1.000
_cell.angle_alpha   90.00
_cell.angle_beta   90.00
_cell.angle_gamma   90.00
#
_symmetry.space_group_name_H-M   'P 1'
#
loop_
_entity.id
_entity.type
_entity.pdbx_description
1 polymer ?
#
loop_
_entity_poly.entity_id
_entity_poly.type
_entity_poly.pdbx_seq_one_letter_code
_entity_poly.pdbx_strand_id
1 'polypeptide(L)' 'KIKIEDLSTHLTRHYTRVKEELIHKKQLLEGHVSESYIEKMLSGLQHWIEAGKKGYLAWGILHFQKSA' A
#
# COMPACT_ATOMS: atom_id res chain seq x y z
N LYS A 1 23.09 -12.63 11.03
CA LYS A 1 23.26 -11.50 10.08
C LYS A 1 21.88 -11.12 9.56
N ILE A 2 21.52 -9.84 9.56
CA ILE A 2 20.23 -9.39 9.01
C ILE A 2 20.43 -9.12 7.52
N LYS A 3 19.55 -9.66 6.67
CA LYS A 3 19.48 -9.29 5.24
C LYS A 3 18.27 -8.37 5.07
N ILE A 4 18.46 -7.25 4.36
CA ILE A 4 17.38 -6.33 4.02
C ILE A 4 17.21 -6.36 2.50
N GLU A 5 15.99 -6.60 2.04
CA GLU A 5 15.60 -6.50 0.64
C GLU A 5 14.76 -5.22 0.46
N ASP A 6 15.22 -4.32 -0.40
CA ASP A 6 14.51 -3.09 -0.74
C ASP A 6 13.59 -3.33 -1.93
N LEU A 7 12.28 -3.27 -1.67
CA LEU A 7 11.20 -3.40 -2.65
C LEU A 7 10.42 -2.09 -2.81
N SER A 8 11.03 -0.94 -2.50
CA SER A 8 10.37 0.38 -2.58
C SER A 8 9.81 0.69 -3.97
N THR A 9 10.40 0.14 -5.03
CA THR A 9 9.88 0.24 -6.40
C THR A 9 8.49 -0.40 -6.56
N HIS A 10 8.17 -1.41 -5.75
CA HIS A 10 6.88 -2.11 -5.77
C HIS A 10 5.80 -1.37 -4.96
N LEU A 11 6.17 -0.47 -4.04
CA LEU A 11 5.22 0.21 -3.15
C LEU A 11 4.21 1.04 -3.94
N THR A 12 4.71 1.91 -4.83
CA THR A 12 3.87 2.76 -5.67
C THR A 12 3.00 1.92 -6.61
N ARG A 13 3.57 0.86 -7.21
CA ARG A 13 2.83 -0.05 -8.10
C ARG A 13 1.69 -0.75 -7.37
N HIS A 14 1.96 -1.28 -6.18
CA HIS A 14 0.98 -2.01 -5.39
C HIS A 14 -0.19 -1.11 -4.98
N TYR A 15 0.09 0.04 -4.35
CA TYR A 15 -0.97 0.91 -3.86
C TYR A 15 -1.75 1.61 -4.99
N THR A 16 -1.12 1.84 -6.15
CA THR A 16 -1.85 2.27 -7.36
C THR A 16 -2.89 1.22 -7.74
N ARG A 17 -2.48 -0.06 -7.80
CA ARG A 17 -3.39 -1.14 -8.17
C ARG A 17 -4.52 -1.35 -7.16
N VAL A 18 -4.23 -1.26 -5.87
CA VAL A 18 -5.26 -1.34 -4.81
C VAL A 18 -6.28 -0.21 -4.95
N LYS A 19 -5.82 1.02 -5.25
CA LYS A 19 -6.70 2.16 -5.48
C LYS A 19 -7.62 1.96 -6.68
N GLU A 20 -7.06 1.51 -7.81
CA GLU A 20 -7.84 1.20 -9.02
C GLU A 20 -8.91 0.14 -8.75
N GLU A 21 -8.54 -0.94 -8.06
CA GLU A 21 -9.47 -2.03 -7.72
C GLU A 21 -10.57 -1.58 -6.75
N LEU A 22 -10.25 -0.73 -5.78
CA LEU A 22 -11.24 -0.15 -4.87
C LEU A 22 -12.26 0.71 -5.62
N ILE A 23 -11.80 1.52 -6.58
CA ILE A 23 -12.70 2.32 -7.44
C ILE A 23 -13.58 1.40 -8.27
N HIS A 24 -12.98 0.41 -8.92
CA HIS A 24 -13.70 -0.53 -9.80
C HIS A 24 -14.76 -1.34 -9.04
N LYS A 25 -14.47 -1.71 -7.79
CA LYS A 25 -15.35 -2.53 -6.94
C LYS A 25 -16.23 -1.72 -5.99
N LYS A 26 -16.23 -0.38 -6.07
CA LYS A 26 -16.98 0.49 -5.13
C LYS A 26 -18.45 0.05 -4.99
N GLN A 27 -19.12 -0.25 -6.10
CA GLN A 27 -20.53 -0.68 -6.10
C GLN A 27 -20.74 -2.03 -5.39
N LEU A 28 -19.82 -2.98 -5.54
CA LEU A 28 -19.91 -4.29 -4.88
C LEU A 28 -19.69 -4.20 -3.36
N LEU A 29 -19.10 -3.10 -2.89
CA LEU A 29 -18.84 -2.84 -1.48
C LEU A 29 -19.96 -2.02 -0.81
N GLU A 30 -20.94 -1.55 -1.59
CA GLU A 30 -22.07 -0.79 -1.09
C GLU A 30 -22.86 -1.62 -0.06
N GLY A 31 -23.24 -1.00 1.06
CA GLY A 31 -23.90 -1.69 2.17
C GLY A 31 -23.00 -2.59 3.03
N HIS A 32 -21.81 -2.97 2.56
CA HIS A 32 -20.81 -3.73 3.33
C HIS A 32 -19.74 -2.83 3.96
N VAL A 33 -19.42 -1.73 3.29
CA VAL A 33 -18.41 -0.76 3.71
C VAL A 33 -19.00 0.64 3.58
N SER A 34 -18.81 1.50 4.59
CA SER A 34 -19.35 2.86 4.53
C SER A 34 -18.66 3.66 3.43
N GLU A 35 -19.43 4.52 2.75
CA GLU A 35 -18.87 5.42 1.73
C GLU A 35 -17.74 6.29 2.30
N SER A 36 -17.94 6.82 3.52
CA SER A 36 -16.95 7.61 4.25
C SER A 36 -15.64 6.85 4.53
N TYR A 37 -15.69 5.52 4.67
CA TYR A 37 -14.49 4.71 4.82
C TYR A 37 -13.78 4.56 3.47
N ILE A 38 -14.51 4.28 2.39
CA ILE A 38 -13.96 4.16 1.04
C ILE A 38 -13.26 5.46 0.64
N GLU A 39 -13.86 6.63 0.90
CA GLU A 39 -13.26 7.93 0.61
C GLU A 39 -11.94 8.16 1.37
N LYS A 40 -11.93 7.86 2.67
CA LYS A 40 -10.71 7.96 3.50
C LYS A 40 -9.63 7.00 3.01
N MET A 41 -10.00 5.78 2.63
CA MET A 41 -9.08 4.80 2.09
C MET A 41 -8.48 5.27 0.76
N LEU A 42 -9.27 5.82 -0.16
CA LEU A 42 -8.78 6.39 -1.41
C LEU A 42 -7.79 7.54 -1.18
N SER A 43 -8.07 8.42 -0.22
CA SER A 43 -7.14 9.49 0.18
C SER A 43 -5.84 8.93 0.76
N GLY A 44 -5.93 7.95 1.66
CA GLY A 44 -4.76 7.28 2.24
C GLY A 44 -3.89 6.60 1.18
N LEU A 45 -4.49 5.86 0.25
CA LEU A 45 -3.78 5.22 -0.86
C LEU A 45 -3.08 6.26 -1.75
N GLN A 46 -3.70 7.41 -2.00
CA GLN A 46 -3.06 8.49 -2.73
C GLN A 46 -1.82 9.03 -2.00
N HIS A 47 -1.89 9.19 -0.67
CA HIS A 47 -0.72 9.61 0.11
C HIS A 47 0.43 8.59 0.05
N TRP A 48 0.13 7.29 0.15
CA TRP A 48 1.13 6.23 -0.01
C TRP A 48 1.83 6.29 -1.38
N ILE A 49 1.05 6.47 -2.44
CA ILE A 49 1.56 6.59 -3.82
C ILE A 49 2.48 7.80 -3.96
N GLU A 50 2.03 8.98 -3.51
CA GLU A 50 2.81 10.21 -3.68
C GLU A 50 4.07 10.25 -2.80
N ALA A 51 3.97 9.80 -1.55
CA ALA A 51 5.13 9.70 -0.68
C ALA A 51 6.11 8.63 -1.17
N GLY A 52 5.62 7.52 -1.74
CA GLY A 52 6.44 6.52 -2.42
C GLY A 52 7.20 7.09 -3.62
N LYS A 53 6.52 7.82 -4.52
CA LYS A 53 7.17 8.49 -5.66
C LYS A 53 8.22 9.53 -5.24
N LYS A 54 8.00 10.21 -4.11
CA LYS A 54 8.95 11.18 -3.53
C LYS A 54 10.11 10.53 -2.78
N GLY A 55 10.12 9.21 -2.63
CA GLY A 55 11.13 8.49 -1.85
C GLY A 55 11.02 8.70 -0.34
N TYR A 56 9.87 9.18 0.16
CA TYR A 56 9.61 9.38 1.59
C TYR A 56 9.16 8.12 2.30
N LEU A 57 8.69 7.12 1.54
CA LEU A 57 8.29 5.81 2.05
C LEU A 57 9.05 4.70 1.34
N ALA A 58 9.34 3.64 2.09
CA ALA A 58 10.03 2.46 1.61
C ALA A 58 9.22 1.19 1.90
N TRP A 59 9.46 0.15 1.11
CA TRP A 59 8.95 -1.20 1.38
C TRP A 59 10.13 -2.14 1.54
N GLY A 60 10.50 -2.42 2.79
CA GLY A 60 11.62 -3.30 3.13
C GLY A 60 11.14 -4.67 3.63
N ILE A 61 11.83 -5.72 3.21
CA ILE A 61 11.70 -7.07 3.77
C ILE A 61 12.98 -7.39 4.55
N LEU A 62 12.83 -7.78 5.83
CA LEU A 62 13.95 -8.08 6.71
C LEU A 62 14.00 -9.58 6.99
N HIS A 63 15.11 -10.23 6.64
CA HIS A 63 15.36 -11.63 6.95
C HIS A 63 16.29 -11.74 8.16
N PHE A 64 15.80 -12.40 9.20
CA PHE A 64 16.51 -12.66 10.43
C PHE A 64 16.85 -14.15 10.53
N GLN A 65 18.00 -14.46 11.11
CA GLN A 65 18.39 -15.82 11.45
C GLN A 65 18.75 -15.84 12.93
N LYS A 66 18.20 -16.82 13.67
CA LYS A 66 18.56 -17.04 15.08
C LYS A 66 20.06 -17.34 15.17
N SER A 67 20.76 -16.58 16.02
CA SER A 67 22.16 -16.84 16.33
C SER A 67 22.29 -18.19 17.06
N ALA A 68 23.38 -18.92 16.79
CA ALA A 68 23.70 -20.17 17.48
C ALA A 68 23.81 -19.97 19.00
#